data_AF-A0A956D5D9-F1
#
_entry.id   AF-A0A956D5D9-F1
#
_cell.length_a   1.000
_cell.length_b   1.000
_cell.length_c   1.000
_cell.angle_alpha   90.00
_cell.angle_beta   90.00
_cell.angle_gamma   90.00
#
_symmetry.space_group_name_H-M   'P 1'
#
loop_
_entity.id
_entity.type
_entity.pdbx_description
1 polymer ?
#
loop_
_entity_poly.entity_id
_entity_poly.type
_entity_poly.pdbx_seq_one_letter_code
_entity_poly.pdbx_strand_id
1 'polypeptide(L)'
;MTLFVLAMIAPIGAIDVLYYHLFRFRLFEREQSVAEEITHLMRHLTFVALVALLSRGVCDGWTDAAVITLFAIDLVNSSADVLLEPRSRQALGGLPAGEYFLHFLGTFGVAIATATYFFERASLPIAPAEGWPALQSTLMIASGLGLFALEAGLFVRALRARAKRLVPASA
;
A
#
# COMPACT_ATOMS: atom_id res chain seq x y z
N MET A 1 -5.27 -18.09 6.89
CA MET A 1 -6.45 -17.22 6.67
C MET A 1 -6.03 -15.78 6.38
N THR A 2 -5.07 -15.20 7.12
CA THR A 2 -4.56 -13.84 6.88
C THR A 2 -4.13 -13.62 5.43
N LEU A 3 -3.31 -14.51 4.85
CA LEU A 3 -2.89 -14.41 3.45
C LEU A 3 -4.06 -14.42 2.45
N PHE A 4 -5.15 -15.12 2.77
CA PHE A 4 -6.34 -15.16 1.92
C PHE A 4 -7.10 -13.82 1.99
N VAL A 5 -7.26 -13.26 3.19
CA VAL A 5 -7.84 -11.91 3.36
C VAL A 5 -7.00 -10.86 2.62
N LEU A 6 -5.67 -10.91 2.77
CA LEU A 6 -4.74 -10.02 2.05
C LEU A 6 -4.90 -10.12 0.52
N ALA A 7 -5.14 -11.32 0.00
CA ALA A 7 -5.39 -11.50 -1.43
C ALA A 7 -6.72 -10.93 -1.91
N MET A 8 -7.75 -10.91 -1.07
CA MET A 8 -9.04 -10.30 -1.42
C MET A 8 -8.98 -8.77 -1.41
N ILE A 9 -8.13 -8.18 -0.57
CA ILE A 9 -7.98 -6.71 -0.49
C ILE A 9 -6.98 -6.17 -1.51
N ALA A 10 -6.02 -6.98 -1.98
CA ALA A 10 -4.98 -6.52 -2.90
C ALA A 10 -5.55 -5.88 -4.18
N PRO A 11 -6.60 -6.41 -4.83
CA PRO A 11 -7.23 -5.75 -5.97
C PRO A 11 -7.86 -4.40 -5.63
N ILE A 12 -8.38 -4.21 -4.42
CA ILE A 12 -8.99 -2.95 -3.96
C ILE A 12 -7.92 -1.85 -3.92
N GLY A 13 -6.79 -2.14 -3.27
CA GLY A 13 -5.64 -1.22 -3.26
C GLY A 13 -5.04 -0.98 -4.65
N ALA A 14 -5.02 -2.01 -5.51
CA ALA A 14 -4.55 -1.85 -6.88
C ALA A 14 -5.47 -0.94 -7.71
N ILE A 15 -6.79 -1.01 -7.53
CA ILE A 15 -7.73 -0.09 -8.19
C ILE A 15 -7.50 1.34 -7.70
N ASP A 16 -7.32 1.53 -6.40
CA ASP A 16 -7.05 2.85 -5.83
C ASP A 16 -5.82 3.51 -6.47
N VAL A 17 -4.70 2.79 -6.53
CA VAL A 17 -3.46 3.27 -7.17
C VAL A 17 -3.63 3.44 -8.68
N LEU A 18 -4.03 2.39 -9.41
CA LEU A 18 -4.04 2.42 -10.87
C LEU A 18 -5.10 3.39 -11.42
N TYR A 19 -6.30 3.37 -10.86
CA TYR A 19 -7.42 4.15 -11.37
C TYR A 19 -7.43 5.56 -10.79
N TYR A 20 -7.45 5.74 -9.47
CA TYR A 20 -7.57 7.07 -8.88
C TYR A 20 -6.25 7.83 -8.92
N HIS A 21 -5.16 7.22 -8.44
CA HIS A 21 -3.89 7.93 -8.29
C HIS A 21 -3.17 8.16 -9.62
N LEU A 22 -3.00 7.11 -10.43
CA LEU A 22 -2.21 7.18 -11.65
C LEU A 22 -3.02 7.65 -12.87
N PHE A 23 -4.19 7.07 -13.12
CA PHE A 23 -4.94 7.35 -14.35
C PHE A 23 -5.83 8.59 -14.24
N ARG A 24 -6.75 8.62 -13.27
CA ARG A 24 -7.81 9.64 -13.19
C ARG A 24 -7.30 10.98 -12.69
N PHE A 25 -6.57 11.00 -11.57
CA PHE A 25 -6.14 12.25 -10.93
C PHE A 25 -4.68 12.60 -11.15
N ARG A 26 -3.87 11.63 -11.59
CA ARG A 26 -2.43 11.80 -11.89
C ARG A 26 -1.73 12.52 -10.74
N LEU A 27 -1.93 12.02 -9.52
CA LEU A 27 -1.51 12.67 -8.28
C LEU A 27 0.00 12.88 -8.22
N PHE A 28 0.76 11.95 -8.78
CA PHE A 28 2.19 12.08 -9.01
C PHE A 28 2.60 13.38 -9.75
N GLU A 29 1.70 14.00 -10.53
CA GLU A 29 1.94 15.29 -11.22
C GLU A 29 1.58 16.52 -10.38
N ARG A 30 0.89 16.35 -9.26
CA ARG A 30 0.43 17.44 -8.39
C ARG A 30 1.38 17.67 -7.22
N GLU A 31 1.66 18.94 -6.92
CA GLU A 31 2.55 19.30 -5.80
C GLU A 31 1.89 19.08 -4.44
N GLN A 32 0.57 19.32 -4.37
CA GLN A 32 -0.22 19.13 -3.15
C GLN A 32 -0.26 17.67 -2.69
N SER A 33 0.00 16.73 -3.59
CA SER A 33 -0.09 15.28 -3.37
C SER A 33 1.23 14.59 -3.07
N VAL A 34 2.35 15.33 -2.99
CA VAL A 34 3.68 14.74 -2.74
C VAL A 34 3.74 13.91 -1.47
N ALA A 35 3.15 14.40 -0.37
CA ALA A 35 3.16 13.70 0.91
C ALA A 35 2.32 12.42 0.87
N GLU A 36 1.20 12.45 0.14
CA GLU A 36 0.29 11.31 0.00
C GLU A 36 0.87 10.25 -0.96
N GLU A 37 1.57 10.68 -2.02
CA GLU A 37 2.28 9.73 -2.87
C GLU A 37 3.33 8.95 -2.07
N ILE A 38 3.97 9.59 -1.09
CA ILE A 38 4.93 8.92 -0.20
C ILE A 38 4.22 7.88 0.68
N THR A 39 3.02 8.18 1.21
CA THR A 39 2.25 7.19 2.00
C THR A 39 1.85 6.00 1.15
N HIS A 40 1.53 6.19 -0.13
CA HIS A 40 1.26 5.09 -1.07
C HIS A 40 2.49 4.22 -1.34
N LEU A 41 3.63 4.83 -1.63
CA LEU A 41 4.89 4.09 -1.83
C LEU A 41 5.28 3.28 -0.58
N MET A 42 5.12 3.87 0.61
CA MET A 42 5.33 3.17 1.88
C MET A 42 4.35 2.01 2.08
N ARG A 43 3.09 2.19 1.70
CA ARG A 43 2.06 1.15 1.77
C ARG A 43 2.39 -0.03 0.86
N HIS A 44 2.87 0.21 -0.36
CA HIS A 44 3.33 -0.85 -1.26
C HIS A 44 4.44 -1.71 -0.63
N LEU A 45 5.47 -1.06 -0.08
CA LEU A 45 6.58 -1.77 0.56
C LEU A 45 6.13 -2.53 1.81
N THR A 46 5.27 -1.93 2.63
CA THR A 46 4.72 -2.54 3.84
C THR A 46 3.89 -3.78 3.49
N PHE A 47 3.00 -3.69 2.49
CA PHE A 47 2.20 -4.80 2.03
C PHE A 47 3.05 -5.95 1.49
N VAL A 48 4.05 -5.65 0.64
CA VAL A 48 4.97 -6.66 0.09
C VAL A 48 5.75 -7.36 1.20
N ALA A 49 6.29 -6.60 2.16
CA ALA A 49 7.02 -7.14 3.30
C ALA A 49 6.12 -8.05 4.15
N LEU A 50 4.89 -7.62 4.41
CA LEU A 50 3.91 -8.38 5.20
C LEU A 50 3.58 -9.72 4.55
N VAL A 51 3.26 -9.72 3.25
CA VAL A 51 2.99 -10.95 2.49
C VAL A 51 4.23 -11.85 2.41
N ALA A 52 5.42 -11.27 2.24
CA ALA A 52 6.67 -12.03 2.16
C ALA A 52 7.00 -12.74 3.49
N LEU A 53 6.81 -12.08 4.62
CA LEU A 53 7.01 -12.72 5.93
C LEU A 53 5.97 -13.80 6.18
N LEU A 54 4.69 -13.50 6.00
CA LEU A 54 3.60 -14.45 6.22
C LEU A 54 3.73 -15.69 5.33
N SER A 55 4.13 -15.54 4.06
CA SER A 55 4.28 -16.68 3.14
C SER A 55 5.46 -17.58 3.47
N ARG A 56 6.48 -17.08 4.17
CA ARG A 56 7.61 -17.89 4.66
C ARG A 56 7.32 -18.61 5.98
N GLY A 57 6.15 -18.38 6.58
CA GLY A 57 5.79 -18.91 7.89
C GLY A 57 6.34 -18.05 9.03
N VAL A 58 5.75 -18.23 10.21
CA VAL A 58 6.12 -17.49 11.44
C VAL A 58 6.50 -18.52 12.50
N CYS A 59 7.80 -18.68 12.73
CA CYS A 59 8.34 -19.76 13.56
C CYS A 59 8.95 -19.29 14.88
N ASP A 60 9.18 -17.98 15.04
CA ASP A 60 9.89 -17.39 16.16
C ASP A 60 9.30 -16.03 16.55
N GLY A 61 9.66 -15.55 17.75
CA GLY A 61 9.14 -14.30 18.29
C GLY A 61 9.60 -13.04 17.54
N TRP A 62 10.72 -13.08 16.82
CA TRP A 62 11.19 -11.94 16.03
C TRP A 62 10.36 -11.78 14.76
N THR A 63 10.11 -12.88 14.06
CA THR A 63 9.26 -12.89 12.87
C THR A 63 7.82 -12.48 13.23
N ASP A 64 7.28 -12.96 14.35
CA ASP A 64 5.97 -12.55 14.85
C ASP A 64 5.92 -11.05 15.20
N ALA A 65 6.92 -10.55 15.93
CA ALA A 65 7.03 -9.12 16.22
C ALA A 65 7.15 -8.25 14.96
N ALA A 66 7.87 -8.73 13.94
CA ALA A 66 8.00 -8.03 12.66
C ALA A 66 6.64 -7.93 11.93
N VAL A 67 5.85 -9.00 11.89
CA VAL A 67 4.51 -8.98 11.29
C VAL A 67 3.58 -7.99 12.02
N ILE A 68 3.57 -8.02 13.36
CA ILE A 68 2.77 -7.08 14.17
C ILE A 68 3.20 -5.64 13.91
N THR A 69 4.51 -5.40 13.84
CA THR A 69 5.07 -4.07 13.56
C THR A 69 4.65 -3.59 12.17
N LEU A 70 4.63 -4.45 11.16
CA LEU A 70 4.18 -4.09 9.82
C LEU A 70 2.69 -3.73 9.78
N PHE A 71 1.83 -4.45 10.51
CA PHE A 71 0.42 -4.04 10.67
C PHE A 71 0.28 -2.68 11.36
N ALA A 72 1.09 -2.41 12.38
CA ALA A 72 1.09 -1.11 13.05
C ALA A 72 1.58 0.02 12.14
N ILE A 73 2.63 -0.23 11.34
CA ILE A 73 3.12 0.70 10.32
C ILE A 73 2.01 0.99 9.29
N ASP A 74 1.33 -0.04 8.79
CA ASP A 74 0.23 0.13 7.83
C ASP A 74 -0.91 0.97 8.41
N LEU A 75 -1.29 0.74 9.68
CA LEU A 75 -2.32 1.54 10.35
C LEU A 75 -1.93 3.02 10.46
N VAL A 76 -0.70 3.31 10.90
CA VAL A 76 -0.20 4.69 11.02
C VAL A 76 -0.12 5.35 9.65
N ASN A 77 0.41 4.63 8.64
CA ASN A 77 0.54 5.13 7.28
C ASN A 77 -0.82 5.40 6.64
N SER A 78 -1.77 4.47 6.74
CA SER A 78 -3.13 4.63 6.22
C SER A 78 -3.88 5.76 6.94
N SER A 79 -3.60 5.99 8.22
CA SER A 79 -4.16 7.15 8.93
C SER A 79 -3.59 8.47 8.40
N ALA A 80 -2.28 8.52 8.12
CA ALA A 80 -1.65 9.70 7.54
C ALA A 80 -2.18 9.99 6.13
N ASP A 81 -2.39 8.94 5.33
CA ASP A 81 -2.94 8.99 3.98
C ASP A 81 -4.30 9.71 3.94
N VAL A 82 -5.25 9.24 4.76
CA VAL A 82 -6.59 9.83 4.90
C VAL A 82 -6.56 11.29 5.36
N LEU A 83 -5.58 11.66 6.20
CA LEU A 83 -5.42 13.05 6.64
C LEU A 83 -4.88 13.97 5.54
N LEU A 84 -4.16 13.42 4.55
CA LEU A 84 -3.55 14.18 3.46
C LEU A 84 -4.49 14.34 2.25
N GLU A 85 -5.39 13.39 2.03
CA GLU A 85 -6.33 13.36 0.89
C GLU A 85 -7.09 14.67 0.64
N PRO A 86 -7.68 15.37 1.64
CA PRO A 86 -8.43 16.60 1.38
C PRO A 86 -7.58 17.66 0.69
N ARG A 87 -6.30 17.77 1.06
CA ARG A 87 -5.36 18.72 0.46
C ARG A 87 -5.07 18.36 -1.00
N SER A 88 -4.85 17.08 -1.28
CA SER A 88 -4.58 16.60 -2.64
C SER A 88 -5.75 16.81 -3.60
N ARG A 89 -6.98 16.66 -3.08
CA ARG A 89 -8.22 16.72 -3.86
C ARG A 89 -8.91 18.09 -3.84
N GLN A 90 -8.43 19.05 -3.06
CA GLN A 90 -9.06 20.36 -2.92
C GLN A 90 -9.31 21.05 -4.28
N ALA A 91 -8.30 21.06 -5.14
CA ALA A 91 -8.39 21.65 -6.49
C ALA A 91 -9.05 20.72 -7.53
N LEU A 92 -9.54 19.55 -7.12
CA LEU A 92 -10.25 18.56 -7.95
C LEU A 92 -11.75 18.49 -7.62
N GLY A 93 -12.25 19.35 -6.74
CA GLY A 93 -13.64 19.33 -6.28
C GLY A 93 -13.89 18.45 -5.06
N GLY A 94 -12.83 18.00 -4.37
CA GLY A 94 -12.91 17.14 -3.19
C GLY A 94 -12.77 15.65 -3.51
N LEU A 95 -12.82 14.83 -2.46
CA LEU A 95 -12.65 13.38 -2.56
C LEU A 95 -13.93 12.75 -3.14
N PRO A 96 -13.85 12.01 -4.26
CA PRO A 96 -14.99 11.26 -4.79
C PRO A 96 -15.47 10.19 -3.81
N ALA A 97 -16.79 10.02 -3.70
CA ALA A 97 -17.39 8.99 -2.85
C ALA A 97 -16.89 7.57 -3.18
N GLY A 98 -16.58 7.29 -4.46
CA GLY A 98 -16.06 6.00 -4.88
C GLY A 98 -14.65 5.71 -4.36
N GLU A 99 -13.77 6.72 -4.33
CA GLU A 99 -12.41 6.61 -3.78
C GLU A 99 -12.48 6.41 -2.26
N TYR A 100 -13.28 7.23 -1.59
CA TYR A 100 -13.56 7.10 -0.15
C TYR A 100 -14.06 5.70 0.23
N PHE A 101 -14.98 5.13 -0.57
CA PHE A 101 -15.50 3.79 -0.33
C PHE A 101 -14.44 2.70 -0.52
N LEU A 102 -13.55 2.82 -1.53
CA LEU A 102 -12.43 1.89 -1.69
C LEU A 102 -11.47 1.95 -0.50
N HIS A 103 -11.17 3.16 0.00
CA HIS A 103 -10.35 3.36 1.19
C HIS A 103 -10.93 2.73 2.44
N PHE A 104 -12.24 2.89 2.64
CA PHE A 104 -12.96 2.19 3.69
C PHE A 104 -12.81 0.67 3.56
N LEU A 105 -13.09 0.10 2.38
CA LEU A 105 -12.97 -1.35 2.17
C LEU A 105 -11.54 -1.85 2.35
N GLY A 106 -10.55 -1.11 1.87
CA GLY A 106 -9.14 -1.43 2.03
C GLY A 106 -8.73 -1.46 3.50
N THR A 107 -9.03 -0.40 4.25
CA THR A 107 -8.70 -0.28 5.67
C THR A 107 -9.44 -1.31 6.52
N PHE A 108 -10.74 -1.50 6.28
CA PHE A 108 -11.54 -2.52 6.96
C PHE A 108 -11.01 -3.93 6.66
N GLY A 109 -10.62 -4.20 5.42
CA GLY A 109 -10.01 -5.45 5.03
C GLY A 109 -8.66 -5.73 5.70
N VAL A 110 -7.81 -4.71 5.86
CA VAL A 110 -6.55 -4.84 6.64
C VAL A 110 -6.86 -5.08 8.13
N ALA A 111 -7.88 -4.46 8.69
CA ALA A 111 -8.31 -4.74 10.07
C ALA A 111 -8.74 -6.21 10.25
N ILE A 112 -9.46 -6.78 9.26
CA ILE A 112 -9.79 -8.22 9.24
C ILE A 112 -8.51 -9.06 9.10
N ALA A 113 -7.57 -8.68 8.23
CA ALA A 113 -6.30 -9.39 8.09
C ALA A 113 -5.51 -9.39 9.41
N THR A 114 -5.50 -8.26 10.11
CA THR A 114 -4.89 -8.13 11.44
C THR A 114 -5.58 -9.06 12.44
N ALA A 115 -6.91 -9.02 12.53
CA ALA A 115 -7.66 -9.88 13.45
C ALA A 115 -7.41 -11.37 13.17
N THR A 116 -7.48 -11.80 11.91
CA THR A 116 -7.17 -13.18 11.53
C THR A 116 -5.75 -13.59 11.87
N TYR A 117 -4.77 -12.68 11.74
CA TYR A 117 -3.40 -12.95 12.16
C TYR A 117 -3.29 -13.19 13.67
N PHE A 118 -3.99 -12.38 14.47
CA PHE A 118 -4.02 -12.56 15.92
C PHE A 118 -4.66 -13.89 16.36
N PHE A 119 -5.63 -14.39 15.61
CA PHE A 119 -6.16 -15.74 15.83
C PHE A 119 -5.16 -16.84 15.40
N GLU A 120 -4.50 -16.68 14.26
CA GLU A 120 -3.53 -17.66 13.75
C GLU A 120 -2.30 -17.80 14.65
N ARG A 121 -1.78 -16.67 15.15
CA ARG A 121 -0.58 -16.67 16.01
C ARG A 121 -0.81 -17.29 17.40
N ALA A 122 -2.06 -17.58 17.77
CA ALA A 122 -2.33 -18.39 18.98
C ALA A 122 -1.82 -19.85 18.81
N SER A 123 -1.58 -20.29 17.58
CA SER A 123 -1.15 -21.64 17.22
C SER A 123 0.26 -21.67 16.62
N LEU A 124 1.17 -20.79 17.07
CA LEU A 124 2.55 -20.79 16.59
C LEU A 124 3.24 -22.16 16.83
N PRO A 125 4.08 -22.63 15.90
CA PRO A 125 4.51 -21.95 14.68
C PRO A 125 3.47 -21.99 13.55
N ILE A 126 3.40 -20.91 12.77
CA ILE A 126 2.64 -20.87 11.51
C ILE A 126 3.54 -21.43 10.40
N ALA A 127 3.12 -22.54 9.78
CA ALA A 127 3.86 -23.17 8.69
C ALA A 127 4.00 -22.24 7.47
N PRO A 128 5.07 -22.39 6.66
CA PRO A 128 5.20 -21.69 5.39
C PRO A 128 4.02 -21.98 4.45
N ALA A 129 3.73 -21.03 3.56
CA ALA A 129 2.73 -21.22 2.52
C ALA A 129 3.23 -22.24 1.50
N GLU A 130 2.39 -23.22 1.16
CA GLU A 130 2.66 -24.23 0.14
C GLU A 130 1.54 -24.27 -0.91
N GLY A 131 1.80 -24.86 -2.07
CA GLY A 131 0.80 -25.04 -3.13
C GLY A 131 0.15 -23.73 -3.57
N TRP A 132 -1.19 -23.67 -3.53
CA TRP A 132 -1.97 -22.51 -3.98
C TRP A 132 -1.68 -21.22 -3.18
N PRO A 133 -1.68 -21.23 -1.82
CA PRO A 133 -1.23 -20.09 -1.02
C PRO A 133 0.16 -19.54 -1.38
N ALA A 134 1.12 -20.41 -1.73
CA ALA A 134 2.47 -19.98 -2.13
C ALA A 134 2.45 -19.24 -3.47
N LEU A 135 1.72 -19.77 -4.46
CA LEU A 135 1.54 -19.12 -5.76
C LEU A 135 0.83 -17.77 -5.59
N GLN A 136 -0.27 -17.73 -4.82
CA GLN A 136 -1.01 -16.51 -4.54
C GLN A 136 -0.12 -15.44 -3.90
N SER A 137 0.68 -15.81 -2.89
CA SER A 137 1.62 -14.91 -2.22
C SER A 137 2.69 -14.39 -3.17
N THR A 138 3.22 -15.26 -4.03
CA THR A 138 4.20 -14.87 -5.06
C THR A 138 3.61 -13.86 -6.03
N LEU A 139 2.37 -14.08 -6.49
CA LEU A 139 1.69 -13.15 -7.39
C LEU A 139 1.41 -11.79 -6.72
N MET A 140 0.99 -11.78 -5.45
CA MET A 140 0.80 -10.54 -4.68
C MET A 140 2.11 -9.76 -4.49
N ILE A 141 3.21 -10.46 -4.19
CA ILE A 141 4.53 -9.83 -4.06
C ILE A 141 4.97 -9.24 -5.40
N ALA A 142 4.88 -10.03 -6.48
CA ALA A 142 5.29 -9.61 -7.81
C ALA A 142 4.47 -8.41 -8.31
N SER A 143 3.14 -8.45 -8.15
CA SER A 143 2.26 -7.34 -8.53
C SER A 143 2.49 -6.10 -7.66
N GLY A 144 2.67 -6.28 -6.35
CA GLY A 144 2.99 -5.18 -5.42
C GLY A 144 4.30 -4.48 -5.76
N LEU A 145 5.36 -5.24 -6.07
CA LEU A 145 6.64 -4.69 -6.52
C LEU A 145 6.52 -4.01 -7.90
N GLY A 146 5.73 -4.58 -8.80
CA GLY A 146 5.46 -3.99 -10.12
C GLY A 146 4.74 -2.64 -10.01
N LEU A 147 3.70 -2.55 -9.17
CA LEU A 147 2.97 -1.31 -8.89
C LEU A 147 3.87 -0.26 -8.22
N PHE A 148 4.64 -0.67 -7.21
CA PHE A 148 5.62 0.21 -6.57
C PHE A 148 6.60 0.79 -7.59
N ALA A 149 7.19 -0.04 -8.45
CA ALA A 149 8.16 0.40 -9.46
C ALA A 149 7.53 1.36 -10.48
N LEU A 150 6.29 1.10 -10.88
CA LEU A 150 5.53 1.96 -11.79
C LEU A 150 5.24 3.32 -11.16
N GLU A 151 4.62 3.34 -9.99
CA GLU A 151 4.24 4.56 -9.27
C GLU A 151 5.49 5.39 -8.91
N ALA A 152 6.50 4.77 -8.28
CA ALA A 152 7.75 5.43 -7.94
C ALA A 152 8.47 6.00 -9.18
N GLY A 153 8.46 5.26 -10.30
CA GLY A 153 9.05 5.71 -11.55
C GLY A 153 8.36 6.96 -12.11
N LEU A 154 7.02 6.97 -12.10
CA LEU A 154 6.22 8.13 -12.52
C LEU A 154 6.43 9.33 -11.60
N PHE A 155 6.44 9.09 -10.29
CA PHE A 155 6.63 10.12 -9.27
C PHE A 155 8.02 10.76 -9.35
N VAL A 156 9.09 9.97 -9.40
CA VAL A 156 10.47 10.47 -9.56
C VAL A 156 10.60 11.27 -10.86
N ARG A 157 9.99 10.80 -11.96
CA ARG A 157 9.99 11.54 -13.22
C ARG A 157 9.30 12.90 -13.08
N ALA A 158 8.16 12.96 -12.40
CA ALA A 158 7.43 14.21 -12.16
C ALA A 158 8.21 15.18 -11.26
N LEU A 159 8.81 14.69 -10.17
CA LEU A 159 9.66 15.51 -9.30
C LEU A 159 10.86 16.10 -10.06
N ARG A 160 11.54 15.30 -10.88
CA ARG A 160 12.64 15.79 -11.74
C ARG A 160 12.16 16.85 -12.73
N ALA A 161 10.99 16.67 -13.33
CA ALA A 161 10.42 17.65 -14.24
C ALA A 161 10.09 18.98 -13.55
N ARG A 162 9.58 18.95 -12.31
CA ARG A 162 9.33 20.15 -11.49
C ARG A 162 10.62 20.86 -11.11
N ALA A 163 11.63 20.13 -10.64
CA ALA A 163 12.93 20.70 -10.28
C ALA A 163 13.56 21.46 -11.45
N LYS A 164 13.47 20.92 -12.68
CA LYS A 164 13.95 21.62 -13.90
C LYS A 164 13.23 22.93 -14.20
N ARG A 165 11.96 23.10 -13.79
CA ARG A 165 11.20 24.35 -14.00
C ARG A 165 11.55 25.43 -12.98
N LEU A 166 12.07 25.04 -11.81
CA LEU A 166 12.42 25.96 -10.72
C LEU A 166 13.84 26.53 -10.85
N VAL A 167 14.71 25.89 -11.62
CA VAL A 167 16.02 26.44 -11.99
C VAL A 167 15.79 27.48 -13.10
N PRO A 168 15.98 28.79 -12.84
CA PRO A 168 15.89 29.79 -13.90
C PRO A 168 16.94 29.45 -14.96
N ALA A 169 16.59 29.57 -16.24
CA ALA A 169 17.61 29.61 -17.27
C ALA A 169 18.56 30.75 -16.91
N SER A 170 19.80 30.44 -16.54
CA SER A 170 20.84 31.43 -16.33
C SER A 170 20.98 32.22 -17.63
N ALA A 171 20.48 33.46 -17.62
CA ALA A 171 20.72 34.47 -18.63
C ALA A 171 22.16 35.00 -18.51
#